data_AF-A0A1I2DXB3-F1
#
_entry.id   AF-A0A1I2DXB3-F1
#
_cell.length_a   1.000
_cell.length_b   1.000
_cell.length_c   1.000
_cell.angle_alpha   90.00
_cell.angle_beta   90.00
_cell.angle_gamma   90.00
#
_symmetry.space_group_name_H-M   'P 1'
#
loop_
_entity.id
_entity.type
_entity.pdbx_description
1 polymer ?
#
loop_
_entity_poly.entity_id
_entity_poly.type
_entity_poly.pdbx_seq_one_letter_code
_entity_poly.pdbx_strand_id
1 'polypeptide(L)'
;MPQEKSPARHRLETIERQEEKIWVEFYPEVRRDETLAAEILTELERDETLRRRHRGLYLCCQRCIRLHESRETRNRRIGRAVRSLLRAVFISFPRAVAETLGQGRNVAVACLPEMEEEPAAPQVRRLMESDAYAQAEKSFRERARKAADKTDTGTHALAAEDTAPAVRPSAAG
;
A
#
# COMPACT_ATOMS: atom_id res chain seq x y z
N MET A 1 -59.00 -50.27 -28.06
CA MET A 1 -59.43 -49.11 -27.24
C MET A 1 -58.30 -48.08 -27.25
N PRO A 2 -58.43 -46.94 -27.96
CA PRO A 2 -57.39 -45.92 -27.96
C PRO A 2 -57.36 -45.23 -26.59
N GLN A 3 -56.21 -45.28 -25.92
CA GLN A 3 -55.95 -44.61 -24.65
C GLN A 3 -55.85 -43.10 -24.90
N GLU A 4 -56.92 -42.38 -24.58
CA GLU A 4 -56.96 -40.92 -24.58
C GLU A 4 -56.08 -40.42 -23.42
N LYS A 5 -54.78 -40.22 -23.67
CA LYS A 5 -53.86 -39.62 -22.68
C LYS A 5 -54.40 -38.24 -22.31
N SER A 6 -54.82 -38.09 -21.06
CA SER A 6 -55.32 -36.82 -20.50
C SER A 6 -54.33 -35.68 -20.80
N PRO A 7 -54.79 -34.49 -21.26
CA PRO A 7 -53.93 -33.38 -21.68
C PRO A 7 -53.01 -32.85 -20.57
N ALA A 8 -53.32 -33.14 -19.30
CA ALA A 8 -52.44 -32.83 -18.16
C ALA A 8 -51.16 -33.69 -18.18
N ARG A 9 -51.25 -34.99 -18.48
CA ARG A 9 -50.09 -35.90 -18.53
C ARG A 9 -49.14 -35.54 -19.67
N HIS A 10 -49.69 -35.19 -20.83
CA HIS A 10 -48.88 -34.75 -21.96
C HIS A 10 -48.08 -33.47 -21.64
N ARG A 11 -48.67 -32.52 -20.90
CA ARG A 11 -47.98 -31.30 -20.47
C ARG A 11 -46.83 -31.61 -19.50
N LEU A 12 -47.03 -32.51 -18.54
CA LEU A 12 -45.97 -32.94 -17.62
C LEU A 12 -44.82 -33.65 -18.37
N GLU A 13 -45.13 -34.59 -19.27
CA GLU A 13 -44.12 -35.25 -20.11
C GLU A 13 -43.34 -34.26 -21.00
N THR A 14 -43.92 -33.11 -21.33
CA THR A 14 -43.26 -32.06 -22.10
C THR A 14 -42.31 -31.26 -21.22
N ILE A 15 -42.73 -30.92 -20.00
CA ILE A 15 -41.90 -30.22 -19.01
C ILE A 15 -40.69 -31.07 -18.64
N GLU A 16 -40.88 -32.35 -18.33
CA GLU A 16 -39.76 -33.27 -18.01
C GLU A 16 -38.74 -33.36 -19.15
N ARG A 17 -39.20 -33.33 -20.40
CA ARG A 17 -38.30 -33.31 -21.58
C ARG A 17 -37.56 -32.00 -21.73
N GLN A 18 -38.20 -30.87 -21.43
CA GLN A 18 -37.55 -29.57 -21.45
C GLN A 18 -36.51 -29.46 -20.33
N GLU A 19 -36.82 -29.94 -19.13
CA GLU A 19 -35.89 -30.00 -18.01
C GLU A 19 -34.65 -30.85 -18.35
N GLU A 20 -34.85 -32.05 -18.92
CA GLU A 20 -33.72 -32.89 -19.35
C GLU A 20 -32.84 -32.18 -20.38
N LYS A 21 -33.44 -31.41 -21.30
CA LYS A 21 -32.69 -30.63 -22.28
C LYS A 21 -31.87 -29.51 -21.60
N ILE A 22 -32.48 -28.81 -20.65
CA ILE A 22 -31.80 -27.76 -19.86
C ILE A 22 -30.61 -28.35 -19.09
N TRP A 23 -30.75 -29.55 -18.52
CA TRP A 23 -29.63 -30.23 -17.84
C TRP A 23 -28.44 -30.49 -18.76
N VAL A 24 -28.69 -30.80 -20.05
CA VAL A 24 -27.62 -30.97 -21.04
C VAL A 24 -26.95 -29.63 -21.38
N GLU A 25 -27.74 -28.56 -21.48
CA GLU A 25 -27.24 -27.20 -21.76
C GLU A 25 -26.31 -26.68 -20.65
N PHE A 26 -26.55 -27.06 -19.39
CA PHE A 26 -25.67 -26.66 -18.28
C PHE A 26 -24.25 -27.27 -18.32
N TYR A 27 -24.03 -28.41 -18.97
CA TYR A 27 -22.71 -29.06 -19.00
C TYR A 27 -21.58 -28.17 -19.56
N PRO A 28 -21.72 -27.54 -20.73
CA PRO A 28 -20.71 -26.61 -21.25
C PRO A 28 -20.63 -25.30 -20.45
N GLU A 29 -21.75 -24.82 -19.90
CA GLU A 29 -21.82 -23.54 -19.18
C GLU A 29 -21.09 -23.60 -17.83
N VAL A 30 -21.33 -24.66 -17.06
CA VAL A 30 -20.65 -24.95 -15.78
C VAL A 30 -19.13 -24.99 -15.90
N ARG A 31 -18.58 -25.33 -17.08
CA ARG A 31 -17.13 -25.36 -17.30
C ARG A 31 -16.53 -23.96 -17.50
N ARG A 32 -17.35 -22.97 -17.83
CA ARG A 32 -16.93 -21.60 -18.12
C ARG A 32 -17.18 -20.68 -16.94
N ASP A 33 -18.27 -20.92 -16.22
CA ASP A 33 -18.70 -20.10 -15.10
C ASP A 33 -18.61 -20.86 -13.78
N GLU A 34 -17.78 -20.36 -12.87
CA GLU A 34 -17.63 -20.92 -11.53
C GLU A 34 -18.85 -20.64 -10.64
N THR A 35 -19.48 -19.48 -10.80
CA THR A 35 -20.61 -19.07 -9.95
C THR A 35 -21.82 -19.96 -10.20
N LEU A 36 -22.15 -20.16 -11.48
CA LEU A 36 -23.17 -21.13 -11.91
C LEU A 36 -22.83 -22.56 -11.47
N ALA A 37 -21.56 -22.97 -11.58
CA ALA A 37 -21.12 -24.29 -11.13
C ALA A 37 -21.36 -24.50 -9.63
N ALA A 38 -21.11 -23.47 -8.80
CA ALA A 38 -21.35 -23.52 -7.37
C ALA A 38 -22.84 -23.59 -7.03
N GLU A 39 -23.68 -22.77 -7.67
CA GLU A 39 -25.14 -22.80 -7.47
C GLU A 39 -25.72 -24.18 -7.82
N ILE A 40 -25.40 -24.70 -9.01
CA ILE A 40 -25.84 -26.01 -9.46
C ILE A 40 -25.32 -27.11 -8.53
N LEU A 41 -24.08 -27.01 -8.05
CA LEU A 41 -23.53 -27.95 -7.08
C LEU A 41 -24.34 -27.94 -5.78
N THR A 42 -24.71 -26.76 -5.24
CA THR A 42 -25.53 -26.68 -4.03
C THR A 42 -26.91 -27.28 -4.24
N GLU A 43 -27.51 -27.11 -5.42
CA GLU A 43 -28.82 -27.69 -5.72
C GLU A 43 -28.75 -29.22 -5.86
N LEU A 44 -27.71 -29.75 -6.52
CA LEU A 44 -27.47 -31.18 -6.60
C LEU A 44 -27.14 -31.80 -5.24
N GLU A 45 -26.57 -31.06 -4.30
CA GLU A 45 -26.32 -31.56 -2.95
C GLU A 45 -27.58 -31.63 -2.09
N ARG A 46 -28.60 -30.79 -2.38
CA ARG A 46 -29.90 -30.82 -1.70
C ARG A 46 -30.74 -32.03 -2.11
N ASP A 47 -30.66 -32.48 -3.36
CA ASP A 47 -31.42 -33.62 -3.87
C ASP A 47 -30.52 -34.80 -4.30
N GLU A 48 -30.52 -35.86 -3.49
CA GLU A 48 -29.75 -37.07 -3.79
C GLU A 48 -30.17 -37.78 -5.08
N THR A 49 -31.45 -37.70 -5.47
CA THR A 49 -31.97 -38.39 -6.64
C THR A 49 -31.47 -37.72 -7.92
N LEU A 50 -31.53 -36.38 -7.97
CA LEU A 50 -30.93 -35.57 -9.04
C LEU A 50 -29.41 -35.74 -9.10
N ARG A 51 -28.74 -35.79 -7.95
CA ARG A 51 -27.29 -36.05 -7.88
C ARG A 51 -26.89 -37.38 -8.49
N ARG A 52 -27.68 -38.44 -8.25
CA ARG A 52 -27.43 -39.77 -8.83
C ARG A 52 -27.71 -39.78 -10.33
N ARG A 53 -28.80 -39.13 -10.79
CA ARG A 53 -29.16 -39.01 -12.21
C ARG A 53 -28.11 -38.23 -13.01
N HIS A 54 -27.65 -37.09 -12.49
CA HIS A 54 -26.70 -36.19 -13.15
C HIS A 54 -25.32 -36.19 -12.46
N ARG A 55 -24.82 -37.35 -12.05
CA ARG A 55 -23.52 -37.49 -11.36
C ARG A 55 -22.34 -36.91 -12.16
N GLY A 56 -22.40 -36.98 -13.49
CA GLY A 56 -21.40 -36.39 -14.37
C GLY A 56 -21.30 -34.87 -14.21
N LEU A 57 -22.44 -34.19 -14.08
CA LEU A 57 -22.52 -32.75 -13.89
C LEU A 57 -21.94 -32.35 -12.53
N TYR A 58 -22.30 -33.08 -11.47
CA TYR A 58 -21.73 -32.91 -10.13
C TYR A 58 -20.20 -32.91 -10.14
N LEU A 59 -19.59 -33.92 -10.78
CA LEU A 59 -18.13 -34.00 -10.89
C LEU A 59 -17.54 -32.88 -11.76
N CYS A 60 -18.26 -32.44 -12.80
CA CYS A 60 -17.85 -31.30 -13.62
C CYS A 60 -17.84 -30.01 -12.79
N CYS A 61 -18.87 -29.74 -11.98
CA CYS A 61 -18.92 -28.59 -11.09
C CYS A 61 -17.74 -28.58 -10.11
N GLN A 62 -17.51 -29.70 -9.40
CA GLN A 62 -16.38 -29.81 -8.47
C GLN A 62 -15.03 -29.57 -9.15
N ARG A 63 -14.86 -30.11 -10.37
CA ARG A 63 -13.63 -29.91 -11.13
C ARG A 63 -13.48 -28.45 -11.58
N CYS A 64 -14.56 -27.79 -12.00
CA CYS A 64 -14.54 -26.39 -12.40
C CYS A 64 -14.05 -25.49 -11.25
N ILE A 65 -14.66 -25.64 -10.07
CA ILE A 65 -14.32 -24.87 -8.86
C ILE A 65 -12.85 -25.04 -8.50
N ARG A 66 -12.35 -26.29 -8.41
CA ARG A 66 -10.93 -26.55 -8.10
C ARG A 66 -9.95 -25.97 -9.12
N LEU A 67 -10.34 -25.97 -10.40
CA LEU A 67 -9.51 -25.37 -11.45
C LEU A 67 -9.49 -23.84 -11.33
N HIS A 68 -10.60 -23.22 -10.96
CA HIS A 68 -10.68 -21.78 -10.78
C HIS A 68 -9.85 -21.32 -9.58
N GLU A 69 -9.97 -21.99 -8.42
CA GLU A 69 -9.13 -21.73 -7.24
C GLU A 69 -7.63 -21.81 -7.56
N SER A 70 -7.22 -22.81 -8.35
CA SER A 70 -5.82 -22.96 -8.79
C SER A 70 -5.36 -21.78 -9.66
N ARG A 71 -6.24 -21.28 -10.55
CA ARG A 71 -5.95 -20.10 -11.39
C ARG A 71 -5.88 -18.83 -10.54
N GLU A 72 -6.79 -18.65 -9.60
CA GLU A 72 -6.80 -17.48 -8.71
C GLU A 72 -5.56 -17.42 -7.83
N THR A 73 -5.16 -18.54 -7.22
CA THR A 73 -3.98 -18.56 -6.34
C THR A 73 -2.72 -18.17 -7.08
N ARG A 74 -2.55 -18.60 -8.34
CA ARG A 74 -1.43 -18.15 -9.19
C ARG A 74 -1.52 -16.66 -9.49
N ASN A 75 -2.69 -16.17 -9.89
CA ASN A 75 -2.89 -14.76 -10.22
C ASN A 75 -2.67 -13.86 -9.00
N ARG A 76 -3.09 -14.27 -7.80
CA ARG A 76 -2.85 -13.54 -6.55
C ARG A 76 -1.36 -13.44 -6.22
N ARG A 77 -0.58 -14.52 -6.43
CA ARG A 77 0.87 -14.50 -6.24
C ARG A 77 1.56 -13.55 -7.21
N ILE A 78 1.18 -13.60 -8.49
CA ILE A 78 1.72 -12.72 -9.52
C ILE A 78 1.38 -11.26 -9.22
N GLY A 79 0.12 -10.96 -8.90
CA GLY A 79 -0.31 -9.60 -8.56
C GLY A 79 0.42 -9.04 -7.35
N ARG A 80 0.65 -9.87 -6.30
CA ARG A 80 1.44 -9.47 -5.14
C ARG A 80 2.91 -9.23 -5.50
N ALA A 81 3.52 -10.12 -6.29
CA ALA A 81 4.91 -10.01 -6.71
C ALA A 81 5.14 -8.76 -7.59
N VAL A 82 4.26 -8.51 -8.55
CA VAL A 82 4.31 -7.32 -9.42
C VAL A 82 4.14 -6.06 -8.57
N ARG A 83 3.18 -6.04 -7.64
CA ARG A 83 2.99 -4.89 -6.74
C ARG A 83 4.20 -4.65 -5.84
N SER A 84 4.81 -5.71 -5.29
CA SER A 84 6.03 -5.56 -4.49
C SER A 84 7.21 -5.10 -5.34
N LEU A 85 7.35 -5.58 -6.57
CA LEU A 85 8.42 -5.18 -7.48
C LEU A 85 8.28 -3.70 -7.87
N LEU A 86 7.08 -3.28 -8.27
CA LEU A 86 6.79 -1.87 -8.54
C LEU A 86 7.09 -1.01 -7.32
N ARG A 87 6.64 -1.42 -6.12
CA ARG A 87 6.94 -0.69 -4.90
C ARG A 87 8.45 -0.61 -4.64
N ALA A 88 9.19 -1.68 -4.88
CA ALA A 88 10.62 -1.71 -4.68
C ALA A 88 11.36 -0.79 -5.66
N VAL A 89 11.02 -0.87 -6.94
CA VAL A 89 11.66 -0.08 -8.01
C VAL A 89 11.28 1.40 -7.94
N PHE A 90 10.03 1.74 -7.62
CA PHE A 90 9.59 3.13 -7.62
C PHE A 90 9.76 3.85 -6.28
N ILE A 91 9.84 3.13 -5.16
CA ILE A 91 9.96 3.77 -3.83
C ILE A 91 11.33 3.53 -3.20
N SER A 92 11.72 2.25 -3.02
CA SER A 92 12.97 1.97 -2.31
C SER A 92 14.21 2.25 -3.14
N PHE A 93 14.18 1.97 -4.45
CA PHE A 93 15.33 2.18 -5.32
C PHE A 93 15.74 3.67 -5.43
N PRO A 94 14.85 4.64 -5.76
CA PRO A 94 15.27 6.03 -5.83
C PRO A 94 15.73 6.57 -4.47
N ARG A 95 15.15 6.08 -3.37
CA ARG A 95 15.58 6.46 -2.02
C ARG A 95 16.99 5.95 -1.71
N ALA A 96 17.29 4.69 -2.01
CA ALA A 96 18.63 4.12 -1.86
C ALA A 96 19.65 4.81 -2.78
N VAL A 97 19.26 5.13 -4.01
CA VAL A 97 20.11 5.89 -4.95
C VAL A 97 20.36 7.31 -4.43
N ALA A 98 19.35 7.99 -3.89
CA ALA A 98 19.51 9.32 -3.32
C ALA A 98 20.45 9.31 -2.09
N GLU A 99 20.31 8.31 -1.21
CA GLU A 99 21.15 8.16 -0.02
C GLU A 99 22.61 7.87 -0.39
N THR A 100 22.85 6.98 -1.37
CA THR A 100 24.20 6.66 -1.87
C THR A 100 24.83 7.81 -2.65
N LEU A 101 24.08 8.55 -3.47
CA LEU A 101 24.57 9.79 -4.09
C LEU A 101 24.92 10.85 -3.05
N GLY A 102 24.14 10.98 -1.97
CA GLY A 102 24.43 11.89 -0.87
C GLY A 102 25.76 11.58 -0.18
N GLN A 103 26.02 10.28 0.07
CA GLN A 103 27.30 9.82 0.64
C GLN A 103 28.46 10.02 -0.34
N GLY A 104 28.28 9.67 -1.62
CA GLY A 104 29.28 9.90 -2.66
C GLY A 104 29.60 11.39 -2.87
N ARG A 105 28.62 12.27 -2.74
CA ARG A 105 28.82 13.72 -2.75
C ARG A 105 29.67 14.17 -1.57
N ASN A 106 29.39 13.68 -0.36
CA ASN A 106 30.18 14.03 0.82
C ASN A 106 31.64 13.55 0.70
N VAL A 107 31.86 12.38 0.12
CA VAL A 107 33.21 11.86 -0.14
C VAL A 107 33.89 12.63 -1.27
N ALA A 108 33.19 12.98 -2.36
CA ALA A 108 33.74 13.81 -3.42
C ALA A 108 34.05 15.25 -2.96
N VAL A 109 33.26 15.80 -2.03
CA VAL A 109 33.57 17.07 -1.35
C VAL A 109 34.79 16.91 -0.45
N ALA A 110 34.96 15.79 0.23
CA ALA A 110 36.15 15.51 1.04
C ALA A 110 37.41 15.20 0.23
N CYS A 111 37.25 14.70 -1.01
CA CYS A 111 38.33 14.46 -1.96
C CYS A 111 38.55 15.61 -2.95
N LEU A 112 37.78 16.70 -2.82
CA LEU A 112 38.16 17.94 -3.49
C LEU A 112 39.51 18.35 -2.89
N PRO A 113 40.54 18.57 -3.72
CA PRO A 113 41.81 19.07 -3.20
C PRO A 113 41.49 20.33 -2.41
N GLU A 114 42.06 20.39 -1.21
CA GLU A 114 42.07 21.58 -0.35
C GLU A 114 42.85 22.64 -1.12
N MET A 115 42.20 23.26 -2.11
CA MET A 115 42.67 24.47 -2.74
C MET A 115 42.76 25.45 -1.59
N GLU A 116 43.99 25.75 -1.18
CA GLU A 116 44.35 26.76 -0.17
C GLU A 116 43.86 28.18 -0.51
N GLU A 117 42.94 28.34 -1.47
CA GLU A 117 42.22 29.57 -1.73
C GLU A 117 40.79 29.37 -1.26
N GLU A 118 40.56 29.64 0.02
CA GLU A 118 39.25 29.75 0.66
C GLU A 118 38.36 30.73 -0.15
N PRO A 119 37.44 30.25 -1.01
CA PRO A 119 36.67 31.13 -1.91
C PRO A 119 35.60 31.92 -1.13
N ALA A 120 35.37 31.53 0.13
CA ALA A 120 34.55 32.26 1.07
C ALA A 120 35.26 33.49 1.63
N ALA A 121 36.59 33.50 1.78
CA ALA A 121 37.30 34.67 2.32
C ALA A 121 37.06 35.96 1.50
N PRO A 122 37.18 35.98 0.15
CA PRO A 122 36.88 37.19 -0.62
C PRO A 122 35.39 37.51 -0.67
N GLN A 123 34.50 36.51 -0.67
CA GLN A 123 33.04 36.75 -0.70
C GLN A 123 32.51 37.25 0.65
N VAL A 124 33.00 36.69 1.76
CA VAL A 124 32.71 37.13 3.12
C VAL A 124 33.26 38.54 3.31
N ARG A 125 34.48 38.83 2.85
CA ARG A 125 35.02 40.20 2.88
C ARG A 125 34.14 41.16 2.08
N ARG A 126 33.69 40.79 0.88
CA ARG A 126 32.77 41.61 0.06
C ARG A 126 31.41 41.82 0.70
N LEU A 127 30.89 40.81 1.40
CA LEU A 127 29.65 40.90 2.17
C LEU A 127 29.81 41.77 3.42
N MET A 128 30.93 41.66 4.14
CA MET A 128 31.25 42.50 5.29
C MET A 128 31.49 43.96 4.90
N GLU A 129 32.05 44.19 3.71
CA GLU A 129 32.20 45.53 3.11
C GLU A 129 30.87 46.09 2.57
N SER A 130 29.80 45.29 2.50
CA SER A 130 28.49 45.78 2.05
C SER A 130 27.74 46.55 3.14
N ASP A 131 27.10 47.66 2.77
CA ASP A 131 26.31 48.48 3.69
C ASP A 131 25.16 47.69 4.36
N ALA A 132 24.65 46.68 3.67
CA ALA A 132 23.64 45.76 4.19
C ALA A 132 24.13 44.99 5.44
N TYR A 133 25.40 44.60 5.47
CA TYR A 133 26.00 43.95 6.63
C TYR A 133 26.20 44.92 7.79
N ALA A 134 26.70 46.13 7.52
CA ALA A 134 26.86 47.16 8.54
C ALA A 134 25.52 47.56 9.18
N GLN A 135 24.44 47.59 8.38
CA GLN A 135 23.09 47.85 8.88
C GLN A 135 22.56 46.68 9.73
N ALA A 136 22.79 45.44 9.28
CA ALA A 136 22.43 44.25 10.04
C ALA A 136 23.16 44.21 11.39
N GLU A 137 24.47 44.44 11.43
CA GLU A 137 25.27 44.44 12.67
C GLU A 137 24.78 45.50 13.67
N LYS A 138 24.45 46.71 13.19
CA LYS A 138 23.85 47.76 14.03
C LYS A 138 22.52 47.31 14.62
N SER A 139 21.65 46.68 13.82
CA SER A 139 20.35 46.17 14.27
C SER A 139 20.49 45.05 15.31
N PHE A 140 21.50 44.18 15.17
CA PHE A 140 21.81 43.13 16.13
C PHE A 140 22.37 43.70 17.44
N ARG A 141 23.30 44.67 17.37
CA ARG A 141 23.83 45.35 18.57
C ARG A 141 22.74 46.11 19.31
N GLU A 142 21.85 46.79 18.60
CA GLU A 142 20.72 47.50 19.21
C GLU A 142 19.76 46.52 19.89
N ARG A 143 19.46 45.37 19.25
CA ARG A 143 18.65 44.31 19.85
C ARG A 143 19.32 43.70 21.09
N ALA A 144 20.63 43.50 21.05
CA ALA A 144 21.40 42.99 22.19
C ALA A 144 21.42 43.98 23.36
N ARG A 145 21.57 45.29 23.09
CA ARG A 145 21.46 46.35 24.12
C ARG A 145 20.06 46.40 24.72
N LYS A 146 19.01 46.37 23.90
CA LYS A 146 17.62 46.29 24.38
C LYS A 146 17.35 45.04 25.21
N ALA A 147 17.99 43.91 24.90
CA ALA A 147 17.89 42.70 25.71
C ALA A 147 18.66 42.81 27.04
N ALA A 148 19.84 43.44 27.05
CA ALA A 148 20.63 43.71 28.25
C ALA A 148 19.93 44.71 29.20
N ASP A 149 19.36 45.79 28.66
CA ASP A 149 18.57 46.75 29.44
C ASP A 149 17.31 46.10 30.01
N LYS A 150 16.74 45.10 29.32
CA LYS A 150 15.59 44.31 29.80
C LYS A 150 15.98 43.33 30.92
N THR A 151 17.23 42.86 30.97
CA THR A 151 17.75 42.08 32.10
C THR A 151 18.13 42.94 33.30
N ASP A 152 18.62 44.17 33.08
CA ASP A 152 18.92 45.12 34.18
C ASP A 152 17.64 45.73 34.79
N THR A 153 16.57 45.89 34.01
CA THR A 153 15.24 46.28 34.52
C THR A 153 14.41 45.11 35.05
N GLY A 154 14.94 43.88 34.98
CA GLY A 154 14.30 42.64 35.44
C GLY A 154 14.94 41.99 36.67
N THR A 155 15.90 42.64 37.34
CA THR A 155 16.54 42.12 38.57
C THR A 155 16.06 42.84 39.83
N HIS A 156 14.75 43.07 39.95
CA HIS A 156 14.06 43.22 41.24
C HIS A 156 12.55 42.98 41.04
N ALA A 157 12.18 41.74 40.73
CA ALA A 157 10.87 41.20 41.09
C ALA A 157 10.95 39.67 41.21
N LEU A 158 11.24 39.23 42.45
CA LEU A 158 10.98 37.89 43.03
C LEU A 158 11.91 36.78 42.49
N ALA A 159 12.94 36.32 43.20
CA ALA A 159 12.95 35.70 44.53
C ALA A 159 11.86 34.64 44.72
N ALA A 160 12.24 33.38 44.42
CA ALA A 160 11.66 32.07 44.72
C ALA A 160 11.68 31.26 43.41
N GLU A 161 12.45 30.18 43.26
CA GLU A 161 12.56 29.06 44.17
C GLU A 161 13.82 28.26 43.81
N ASP A 162 14.67 28.05 44.80
CA ASP A 162 15.83 27.15 44.73
C ASP A 162 15.33 25.73 44.99
N THR A 163 15.42 24.84 44.00
CA THR A 163 15.38 23.39 44.26
C THR A 163 16.13 22.64 43.15
N ALA A 164 17.42 22.36 43.41
CA ALA A 164 18.08 21.17 42.87
C ALA A 164 17.33 19.90 43.38
N PRO A 165 17.33 18.72 42.69
CA PRO A 165 18.55 18.09 42.19
C PRO A 165 18.46 17.20 40.93
N ALA A 166 19.65 16.87 40.42
CA ALA A 166 20.10 15.74 39.60
C ALA A 166 19.11 14.62 39.22
N VAL A 167 19.05 14.27 37.91
CA VAL A 167 18.89 12.87 37.42
C VAL A 167 19.63 12.66 36.08
N ARG A 168 20.21 11.46 35.98
CA ARG A 168 21.08 10.78 35.00
C ARG A 168 20.55 10.63 33.55
N PRO A 169 21.42 10.23 32.58
CA PRO A 169 21.03 10.00 31.19
C PRO A 169 20.19 8.73 31.02
N SER A 170 19.22 8.77 30.10
CA SER A 170 18.47 7.58 29.69
C SER A 170 18.61 7.36 28.19
N ALA A 171 19.37 6.31 27.85
CA ALA A 171 19.23 5.57 26.61
C ALA A 171 18.02 4.62 26.72
N ALA A 172 17.31 4.43 25.61
CA ALA A 172 16.52 3.25 25.25
C ALA A 172 16.08 3.48 23.79
N GLY A 173 16.10 2.51 22.87
CA GLY A 173 15.73 1.10 23.07
C GLY A 173 14.36 0.92 22.45
#